data_AF-A0A2E9IVB8-F1
#
_entry.id   AF-A0A2E9IVB8-F1
#
_cell.length_a   1.000
_cell.length_b   1.000
_cell.length_c   1.000
_cell.angle_alpha   90.00
_cell.angle_beta   90.00
_cell.angle_gamma   90.00
#
_symmetry.space_group_name_H-M   'P 1'
#
loop_
_entity.id
_entity.type
_entity.pdbx_description
1 polymer ?
#
loop_
_entity_poly.entity_id
_entity_poly.type
_entity_poly.pdbx_seq_one_letter_code
_entity_poly.pdbx_strand_id
1 'polypeptide(L)'
;MARKENSNSIASRLSRIELDEGTAYDLVRERLGVENMDYADAVEWIEETFELETSVGALVNFYRKHCTGFKAKRNREYAREIRDMFEKDPEINFSELTLQQIEQRAFEEAYAKDADIKDLQALSSILGDSARLKLQQRRLELDVNKWRDAVKSDIEKGLDALQDEIKGNAEALKLFDQMKALFIQSVEGAEA
;
A
#
# COMPACT_ATOMS: atom_id res chain seq x y z
N MET A 1 9.79 22.36 33.96
CA MET A 1 9.11 23.67 33.84
C MET A 1 7.90 23.50 32.93
N ALA A 2 6.69 23.45 33.47
CA ALA A 2 5.47 23.42 32.65
C ALA A 2 5.24 24.81 32.05
N ARG A 3 5.42 24.96 30.73
CA ARG A 3 4.99 26.18 30.02
C ARG A 3 3.46 26.22 30.09
N LYS A 4 2.90 27.25 30.72
CA LYS A 4 1.47 27.54 30.65
C LYS A 4 1.09 27.68 29.17
N GLU A 5 0.26 26.76 28.67
CA GLU A 5 -0.31 26.88 27.34
C GLU A 5 -1.15 28.15 27.27
N ASN A 6 -1.02 28.86 26.16
CA ASN A 6 -1.74 30.10 25.93
C ASN A 6 -3.21 29.76 25.67
N SER A 7 -4.15 30.33 26.43
CA SER A 7 -5.59 30.02 26.38
C SER A 7 -6.22 30.15 24.98
N ASN A 8 -5.58 30.92 24.08
CA ASN A 8 -6.00 31.13 22.70
C ASN A 8 -5.32 30.21 21.67
N SER A 9 -4.56 29.19 22.10
CA SER A 9 -3.98 28.23 21.17
C SER A 9 -5.06 27.34 20.54
N ILE A 10 -4.84 26.89 19.30
CA ILE A 10 -5.77 25.95 18.66
C ILE A 10 -5.92 24.66 19.46
N ALA A 11 -4.86 24.18 20.12
CA ALA A 11 -4.93 23.04 21.03
C ALA A 11 -5.96 23.28 22.14
N SER A 12 -5.88 24.42 22.82
CA SER A 12 -6.81 24.78 23.89
C SER A 12 -8.24 24.99 23.41
N ARG A 13 -8.44 25.45 22.16
CA ARG A 13 -9.77 25.60 21.55
C ARG A 13 -10.38 24.25 21.21
N LEU A 14 -9.61 23.37 20.56
CA LEU A 14 -10.04 22.02 20.20
C LEU A 14 -10.31 21.13 21.42
N SER A 15 -9.55 21.26 22.50
CA SER A 15 -9.77 20.47 23.72
C SER A 15 -11.05 20.84 24.48
N ARG A 16 -11.73 21.93 24.10
CA ARG A 16 -13.01 22.35 24.70
C ARG A 16 -14.22 21.82 23.94
N ILE A 17 -14.01 21.21 22.77
CA ILE A 17 -15.07 20.64 21.94
C ILE A 17 -15.10 19.14 22.19
N GLU A 18 -16.16 18.69 22.85
CA GLU A 18 -16.42 17.27 23.10
C GLU A 18 -17.15 16.65 21.91
N LEU A 19 -16.78 15.41 21.59
CA LEU A 19 -17.35 14.57 20.56
C LEU A 19 -17.80 13.25 21.20
N ASP A 20 -18.64 12.49 20.51
CA ASP A 20 -19.13 11.18 20.99
C ASP A 20 -17.98 10.22 21.37
N GLU A 21 -16.87 10.30 20.65
CA GLU A 21 -15.65 9.50 20.88
C GLU A 21 -14.42 10.36 21.25
N GLY A 22 -14.58 11.28 22.21
CA GLY A 22 -13.48 12.01 22.82
C GLY A 22 -13.54 13.51 22.57
N THR A 23 -12.45 14.12 22.10
CA THR A 23 -12.40 15.57 21.85
C THR A 23 -12.00 15.88 20.41
N ALA A 24 -12.38 17.05 19.91
CA ALA A 24 -11.90 17.53 18.62
C ALA A 24 -10.37 17.62 18.58
N TYR A 25 -9.72 17.85 19.73
CA TYR A 25 -8.26 17.80 19.85
C TYR A 25 -7.70 16.42 19.50
N ASP A 26 -8.32 15.37 20.03
CA ASP A 26 -7.86 14.00 19.77
C ASP A 26 -8.08 13.61 18.31
N LEU A 27 -9.25 13.94 17.75
CA LEU A 27 -9.58 13.66 16.35
C LEU A 27 -8.66 14.42 15.37
N VAL A 28 -8.41 15.71 15.62
CA VAL A 28 -7.48 16.51 14.79
C VAL A 28 -6.04 16.01 14.93
N ARG A 29 -5.62 15.63 16.15
CA ARG A 29 -4.29 15.06 16.39
C ARG A 29 -4.11 13.72 15.69
N GLU A 30 -5.16 12.90 15.65
CA GLU A 30 -5.17 11.65 14.90
C GLU A 30 -5.09 11.93 13.40
N ARG A 31 -6.04 12.64 12.80
CA ARG A 31 -6.05 12.89 11.34
C ARG A 31 -4.76 13.53 10.81
N LEU A 32 -4.23 14.53 11.52
CA LEU A 32 -2.95 15.15 11.15
C LEU A 32 -1.75 14.23 11.43
N GLY A 33 -1.73 13.54 12.57
CA GLY A 33 -0.60 12.71 13.01
C GLY A 33 -0.47 11.39 12.26
N VAL A 34 -1.58 10.88 11.72
CA VAL A 34 -1.76 9.48 11.36
C VAL A 34 -2.18 9.34 9.92
N GLU A 35 -3.31 9.97 9.58
CA GLU A 35 -3.94 9.87 8.27
C GLU A 35 -3.21 10.75 7.25
N ASN A 36 -2.24 11.55 7.70
CA ASN A 36 -1.38 12.43 6.89
C ASN A 36 -2.19 13.41 6.03
N MET A 37 -3.29 13.93 6.57
CA MET A 37 -4.10 14.96 5.94
C MET A 37 -3.24 16.19 5.62
N ASP A 38 -3.39 16.75 4.41
CA ASP A 38 -2.70 17.98 4.00
C ASP A 38 -3.11 19.15 4.90
N TYR A 39 -2.20 20.09 5.16
CA TYR A 39 -2.49 21.20 6.07
C TYR A 39 -3.51 22.18 5.49
N ALA A 40 -3.59 22.38 4.18
CA ALA A 40 -4.61 23.23 3.57
C ALA A 40 -5.99 22.58 3.74
N ASP A 41 -6.10 21.30 3.40
CA ASP A 41 -7.33 20.51 3.56
C ASP A 41 -7.75 20.43 5.04
N ALA A 42 -6.79 20.32 5.95
CA ALA A 42 -7.07 20.29 7.38
C ALA A 42 -7.56 21.64 7.93
N VAL A 43 -7.13 22.78 7.37
CA VAL A 43 -7.66 24.09 7.76
C VAL A 43 -9.14 24.18 7.39
N GLU A 44 -9.46 23.85 6.14
CA GLU A 44 -10.83 23.86 5.62
C GLU A 44 -11.72 22.90 6.41
N TRP A 45 -11.27 21.66 6.61
CA TRP A 45 -12.00 20.66 7.39
C TRP A 45 -12.26 21.09 8.84
N ILE A 46 -11.29 21.70 9.52
CA ILE A 46 -11.46 22.18 10.91
C ILE A 46 -12.45 23.33 10.97
N GLU A 47 -12.43 24.23 9.99
CA GLU A 47 -13.38 25.33 9.89
C GLU A 47 -14.80 24.81 9.64
N GLU A 48 -14.98 23.89 8.71
CA GLU A 48 -16.29 23.31 8.38
C GLU A 48 -16.86 22.43 9.50
N THR A 49 -16.01 21.66 10.19
CA THR A 49 -16.48 20.64 11.16
C THR A 49 -16.66 21.22 12.56
N PHE A 50 -15.80 22.18 12.95
CA PHE A 50 -15.76 22.69 14.31
C PHE A 50 -16.04 24.19 14.40
N GLU A 51 -16.31 24.86 13.28
CA GLU A 51 -16.51 26.31 13.20
C GLU A 51 -15.31 27.08 13.81
N LEU A 52 -14.10 26.54 13.62
CA LEU A 52 -12.87 27.09 14.18
C LEU A 52 -11.93 27.59 13.09
N GLU A 53 -11.86 28.90 12.91
CA GLU A 53 -10.83 29.50 12.07
C GLU A 53 -9.42 29.20 12.61
N THR A 54 -8.55 28.77 11.68
CA THR A 54 -7.13 28.48 11.94
C THR A 54 -6.27 28.81 10.72
N SER A 55 -4.97 28.55 10.81
CA SER A 55 -4.03 28.72 9.70
C SER A 55 -3.08 27.55 9.62
N VAL A 56 -2.52 27.33 8.43
CA VAL A 56 -1.46 26.34 8.20
C VAL A 56 -0.32 26.50 9.21
N GLY A 57 0.11 27.75 9.49
CA GLY A 57 1.16 28.01 10.48
C GLY A 57 0.80 27.63 11.92
N ALA A 58 -0.48 27.72 12.29
CA ALA A 58 -0.98 27.26 13.58
C ALA A 58 -1.03 25.72 13.64
N LEU A 59 -1.46 25.06 12.56
CA LEU A 59 -1.48 23.60 12.45
C LEU A 59 -0.09 22.98 12.43
N VAL A 60 0.88 23.59 11.75
CA VAL A 60 2.29 23.15 11.79
C VAL A 60 2.84 23.21 13.23
N ASN A 61 2.52 24.27 13.97
CA ASN A 61 2.90 24.36 15.38
C ASN A 61 2.18 23.36 16.27
N PHE A 62 0.90 23.10 15.98
CA PHE A 62 0.10 22.08 16.66
C PHE A 62 0.71 20.69 16.43
N TYR A 63 0.98 20.34 15.17
CA TYR A 63 1.60 19.08 14.78
C TYR A 63 2.93 18.86 15.50
N ARG A 64 3.83 19.84 15.42
CA ARG A 64 5.17 19.75 16.03
C ARG A 64 5.12 19.51 17.53
N LYS A 65 4.17 20.11 18.25
CA LYS A 65 4.10 20.04 19.71
C LYS A 65 3.28 18.86 20.22
N HIS A 66 2.21 18.51 19.52
CA HIS A 66 1.16 17.62 20.03
C HIS A 66 1.06 16.31 19.25
N CYS A 67 1.43 16.30 17.96
CA CYS A 67 1.34 15.11 17.11
C CYS A 67 2.64 14.31 17.06
N THR A 68 3.82 14.94 17.06
CA THR A 68 5.13 14.25 16.94
C THR A 68 5.37 13.19 18.04
N GLY A 69 5.17 13.56 19.30
CA GLY A 69 5.34 12.63 20.43
C GLY A 69 4.26 11.55 20.49
N PHE A 70 3.02 11.91 20.11
CA PHE A 70 1.90 10.97 20.01
C PHE A 70 2.15 9.94 18.90
N LYS A 71 2.58 10.40 17.71
CA LYS A 71 2.94 9.56 16.56
C LYS A 71 4.09 8.63 16.88
N ALA A 72 5.16 9.11 17.52
CA ALA A 72 6.28 8.25 17.91
C ALA A 72 5.86 7.14 18.89
N LYS A 73 4.92 7.40 19.80
CA LYS A 73 4.35 6.39 20.69
C LYS A 73 3.48 5.40 19.92
N ARG A 74 2.58 5.91 19.08
CA ARG A 74 1.65 5.09 18.29
C ARG A 74 2.36 4.24 17.24
N ASN A 75 3.44 4.72 16.65
CA ASN A 75 4.29 3.94 15.73
C ASN A 75 4.98 2.78 16.45
N ARG A 76 5.35 2.93 17.73
CA ARG A 76 5.90 1.82 18.53
C ARG A 76 4.83 0.79 18.88
N GLU A 77 3.62 1.25 19.20
CA GLU A 77 2.47 0.38 19.47
C GLU A 77 2.05 -0.37 18.21
N TYR A 78 1.96 0.33 17.07
CA TYR A 78 1.67 -0.26 15.77
C TYR A 78 2.77 -1.20 15.27
N ALA A 79 4.05 -0.89 15.49
CA ALA A 79 5.14 -1.82 15.18
C ALA A 79 5.06 -3.11 16.03
N ARG A 80 4.58 -2.99 17.27
CA ARG A 80 4.30 -4.15 18.13
C ARG A 80 3.08 -4.92 17.62
N GLU A 81 2.01 -4.24 17.23
CA GLU A 81 0.83 -4.87 16.62
C GLU A 81 1.16 -5.59 15.32
N ILE A 82 1.97 -5.00 14.43
CA ILE A 82 2.45 -5.66 13.21
C ILE A 82 3.27 -6.89 13.55
N ARG A 83 4.18 -6.81 14.51
CA ARG A 83 4.96 -7.97 14.97
C ARG A 83 4.04 -9.07 15.50
N ASP A 84 3.07 -8.71 16.34
CA ASP A 84 2.15 -9.65 16.98
C ASP A 84 1.12 -10.22 15.97
N MET A 85 0.78 -9.50 14.90
CA MET A 85 0.03 -10.02 13.75
C MET A 85 0.88 -10.99 12.93
N PHE A 86 2.16 -10.71 12.74
CA PHE A 86 3.10 -11.58 12.02
C PHE A 86 3.35 -12.91 12.74
N GLU A 87 3.40 -12.90 14.08
CA GLU A 87 3.47 -14.13 14.86
C GLU A 87 2.21 -15.00 14.69
N LYS A 88 1.09 -14.41 14.25
CA LYS A 88 -0.21 -15.09 14.09
C LYS A 88 -0.52 -15.46 12.65
N ASP A 89 -0.01 -14.71 11.66
CA ASP A 89 -0.26 -14.95 10.25
C ASP A 89 0.98 -14.56 9.38
N PRO A 90 1.78 -15.55 8.92
CA PRO A 90 2.96 -15.32 8.10
C PRO A 90 2.65 -14.88 6.66
N GLU A 91 1.39 -14.90 6.21
CA GLU A 91 1.02 -14.49 4.84
C GLU A 91 0.80 -12.98 4.71
N ILE A 92 0.82 -12.22 5.81
CA ILE A 92 0.69 -10.76 5.79
C ILE A 92 1.88 -10.15 5.03
N ASN A 93 1.60 -9.39 3.97
CA ASN A 93 2.62 -8.88 3.05
C ASN A 93 3.40 -7.68 3.66
N PHE A 94 4.42 -7.99 4.46
CA PHE A 94 5.33 -7.05 5.14
C PHE A 94 5.80 -5.89 4.25
N SER A 95 6.00 -6.18 2.97
CA SER A 95 6.49 -5.26 1.95
C SER A 95 5.63 -4.01 1.81
N GLU A 96 4.31 -4.15 1.84
CA GLU A 96 3.38 -3.08 1.48
C GLU A 96 3.16 -2.10 2.65
N LEU A 97 2.99 -2.63 3.86
CA LEU A 97 2.91 -1.83 5.10
C LEU A 97 4.24 -1.09 5.38
N THR A 98 5.37 -1.73 5.09
CA THR A 98 6.69 -1.10 5.26
C THR A 98 6.91 0.02 4.25
N LEU A 99 6.46 -0.17 3.00
CA LEU A 99 6.55 0.88 1.96
C LEU A 99 5.71 2.11 2.32
N GLN A 100 4.49 1.93 2.82
CA GLN A 100 3.64 3.04 3.28
C GLN A 100 4.32 3.85 4.40
N GLN A 101 5.04 3.19 5.32
CA GLN A 101 5.80 3.89 6.36
C GLN A 101 7.02 4.63 5.81
N ILE A 102 7.70 4.08 4.80
CA ILE A 102 8.83 4.74 4.14
C ILE A 102 8.33 5.98 3.37
N GLU A 103 7.17 5.91 2.71
CA GLU A 103 6.51 7.06 2.07
C GLU A 103 6.19 8.15 3.09
N GLN A 104 5.60 7.77 4.22
CA GLN A 104 5.28 8.70 5.30
C GLN A 104 6.54 9.38 5.86
N ARG A 105 7.62 8.61 6.07
CA ARG A 105 8.88 9.16 6.61
C ARG A 105 9.62 10.04 5.59
N ALA A 106 9.54 9.70 4.31
CA ALA A 106 10.07 10.54 3.22
C ALA A 106 9.35 11.90 3.17
N PHE A 107 8.03 11.88 3.36
CA PHE A 107 7.22 13.11 3.44
C PHE A 107 7.60 13.94 4.68
N GLU A 108 7.73 13.32 5.85
CA GLU A 108 8.12 14.02 7.09
C GLU A 108 9.48 14.71 6.99
N GLU A 109 10.48 14.00 6.44
CA GLU A 109 11.80 14.58 6.20
C GLU A 109 11.72 15.71 5.17
N ALA A 110 10.91 15.59 4.12
CA ALA A 110 10.77 16.65 3.11
C ALA A 110 10.21 17.98 3.66
N TYR A 111 9.43 17.93 4.73
CA TYR A 111 8.83 19.11 5.36
C TYR A 111 9.54 19.57 6.65
N ALA A 112 10.57 18.84 7.10
CA ALA A 112 11.35 19.23 8.27
C ALA A 112 12.26 20.43 7.94
N LYS A 113 12.27 21.45 8.82
CA LYS A 113 13.11 22.64 8.65
C LYS A 113 14.62 22.36 8.65
N ASP A 114 15.02 21.20 9.20
CA ASP A 114 16.41 20.77 9.38
C ASP A 114 16.65 19.38 8.74
N ALA A 115 15.88 19.05 7.69
CA ALA A 115 15.93 17.75 7.03
C ALA A 115 17.35 17.36 6.59
N ASP A 116 17.77 16.12 6.88
CA ASP A 116 19.01 15.59 6.32
C ASP A 116 18.76 15.17 4.87
N ILE A 117 19.36 15.91 3.94
CA ILE A 117 19.25 15.67 2.50
C ILE A 117 19.68 14.24 2.13
N LYS A 118 20.61 13.63 2.88
CA LYS A 118 21.06 12.25 2.63
C LYS A 118 19.98 11.23 2.99
N ASP A 119 19.27 11.44 4.09
CA ASP A 119 18.19 10.56 4.52
C ASP A 119 17.01 10.66 3.55
N LEU A 120 16.69 11.86 3.08
CA LEU A 120 15.64 12.09 2.09
C LEU A 120 15.97 11.45 0.74
N GLN A 121 17.24 11.53 0.29
CA GLN A 121 17.72 10.81 -0.90
C GLN A 121 17.64 9.30 -0.73
N ALA A 122 18.02 8.76 0.43
CA ALA A 122 17.95 7.34 0.70
C ALA A 122 16.50 6.83 0.67
N LEU A 123 15.58 7.52 1.34
CA LEU A 123 14.15 7.19 1.35
C LEU A 123 13.55 7.26 -0.05
N SER A 124 13.87 8.32 -0.82
CA SER A 124 13.39 8.47 -2.20
C SER A 124 13.94 7.39 -3.14
N SER A 125 15.20 6.96 -2.94
CA SER A 125 15.80 5.85 -3.70
C SER A 125 15.07 4.54 -3.42
N ILE A 126 14.76 4.24 -2.15
CA ILE A 126 14.04 3.02 -1.77
C ILE A 126 12.65 2.98 -2.41
N LEU A 127 11.93 4.12 -2.41
CA LEU A 127 10.63 4.23 -3.07
C LEU A 127 10.74 4.06 -4.59
N GLY A 128 11.73 4.69 -5.22
CA GLY A 128 11.99 4.55 -6.66
C GLY A 128 12.35 3.12 -7.06
N ASP A 129 13.21 2.46 -6.31
CA ASP A 129 13.62 1.07 -6.54
C ASP A 129 12.45 0.10 -6.34
N SER A 130 11.61 0.33 -5.33
CA SER A 130 10.38 -0.43 -5.11
C SER A 130 9.40 -0.31 -6.27
N ALA A 131 9.15 0.91 -6.75
CA ALA A 131 8.30 1.13 -7.92
C ALA A 131 8.87 0.46 -9.18
N ARG A 132 10.20 0.53 -9.37
CA ARG A 132 10.89 -0.15 -10.47
C ARG A 132 10.75 -1.68 -10.37
N LEU A 133 10.90 -2.26 -9.19
CA LEU A 133 10.73 -3.69 -8.95
C LEU A 133 9.28 -4.14 -9.21
N LYS A 134 8.27 -3.37 -8.78
CA LYS A 134 6.86 -3.63 -9.11
C LYS A 134 6.61 -3.63 -10.62
N LEU A 135 7.21 -2.68 -11.35
CA LEU A 135 7.12 -2.64 -12.81
C LEU A 135 7.83 -3.83 -13.47
N GLN A 136 8.98 -4.26 -12.94
CA GLN A 136 9.69 -5.44 -13.42
C GLN A 136 8.91 -6.73 -13.17
N GLN A 137 8.28 -6.89 -12.00
CA GLN A 137 7.41 -8.03 -11.70
C GLN A 137 6.23 -8.10 -12.69
N ARG A 138 5.50 -7.00 -12.88
CA ARG A 138 4.40 -6.94 -13.87
C ARG A 138 4.88 -7.26 -15.29
N ARG A 139 6.07 -6.78 -15.67
CA ARG A 139 6.66 -7.12 -16.96
C ARG A 139 6.97 -8.61 -17.06
N LEU A 140 7.54 -9.20 -16.02
CA LEU A 140 7.85 -10.62 -15.97
C LEU A 140 6.58 -11.47 -16.08
N GLU A 141 5.51 -11.10 -15.36
CA GLU A 141 4.20 -11.75 -15.46
C GLU A 141 3.63 -11.68 -16.87
N LEU A 142 3.71 -10.52 -17.53
CA LEU A 142 3.29 -10.38 -18.93
C LEU A 142 4.12 -11.24 -19.87
N ASP A 143 5.43 -11.31 -19.66
CA ASP A 143 6.33 -12.13 -20.49
C ASP A 143 6.08 -13.63 -20.28
N VAL A 144 5.80 -14.06 -19.04
CA VAL A 144 5.39 -15.44 -18.73
C VAL A 144 4.06 -15.78 -19.40
N ASN A 145 3.08 -14.88 -19.36
CA ASN A 145 1.78 -15.10 -20.00
C ASN A 145 1.94 -15.19 -21.53
N LYS A 146 2.71 -14.28 -22.15
CA LYS A 146 3.01 -14.35 -23.59
C LYS A 146 3.72 -15.65 -23.97
N TRP A 147 4.69 -16.09 -23.16
CA TRP A 147 5.37 -17.35 -23.40
C TRP A 147 4.40 -18.53 -23.30
N ARG A 148 3.53 -18.55 -22.29
CA ARG A 148 2.50 -19.57 -22.11
C ARG A 148 1.53 -19.61 -23.31
N ASP A 149 1.10 -18.45 -23.81
CA ASP A 149 0.21 -18.35 -24.97
C ASP A 149 0.90 -18.79 -26.27
N ALA A 150 2.18 -18.45 -26.44
CA ALA A 150 2.98 -18.90 -27.59
C ALA A 150 3.14 -20.43 -27.58
N VAL A 151 3.48 -21.02 -26.42
CA VAL A 151 3.60 -22.47 -26.26
C VAL A 151 2.27 -23.16 -26.55
N LYS A 152 1.14 -22.63 -26.05
CA LYS A 152 -0.19 -23.16 -26.38
C LYS A 152 -0.45 -23.13 -27.89
N SER A 153 -0.16 -22.02 -28.56
CA SER A 153 -0.35 -21.90 -30.01
C SER A 153 0.53 -22.89 -30.80
N ASP A 154 1.77 -23.11 -30.39
CA ASP A 154 2.66 -24.05 -31.06
C ASP A 154 2.23 -25.51 -30.85
N ILE A 155 1.73 -25.84 -29.66
CA ILE A 155 1.13 -27.15 -29.37
C ILE A 155 -0.12 -27.36 -30.25
N GLU A 156 -1.01 -26.38 -30.35
CA GLU A 156 -2.21 -26.45 -31.19
C GLU A 156 -1.86 -26.68 -32.66
N LYS A 157 -0.91 -25.93 -33.22
CA LYS A 157 -0.44 -26.13 -34.61
C LYS A 157 0.17 -27.51 -34.82
N GLY A 158 0.94 -28.01 -33.85
CA GLY A 158 1.52 -29.35 -33.90
C GLY A 158 0.46 -30.45 -33.86
N LEU A 159 -0.58 -30.26 -33.04
CA LEU A 159 -1.73 -31.17 -32.98
C LEU A 159 -2.54 -31.14 -34.29
N ASP A 160 -2.76 -29.98 -34.87
CA ASP A 160 -3.48 -29.85 -36.15
C ASP A 160 -2.69 -30.49 -37.31
N ALA A 161 -1.37 -30.28 -37.36
CA ALA A 161 -0.51 -30.92 -38.35
C ALA A 161 -0.49 -32.45 -38.23
N LEU A 162 -0.41 -32.97 -36.99
CA LEU A 162 -0.58 -34.40 -36.73
C LEU A 162 -1.94 -34.88 -37.24
N GLN A 163 -3.03 -34.21 -36.87
CA GLN A 163 -4.38 -34.58 -37.29
C GLN A 163 -4.53 -34.64 -38.83
N ASP A 164 -3.90 -33.73 -39.56
CA ASP A 164 -3.87 -33.74 -41.03
C ASP A 164 -3.09 -34.92 -41.61
N GLU A 165 -1.97 -35.33 -40.99
CA GLU A 165 -1.20 -36.51 -41.41
C GLU A 165 -1.95 -37.84 -41.18
N ILE A 166 -2.66 -37.97 -40.05
CA ILE A 166 -3.41 -39.19 -39.71
C ILE A 166 -4.85 -39.21 -40.26
N LYS A 167 -5.31 -38.14 -40.91
CA LYS A 167 -6.63 -38.05 -41.59
C LYS A 167 -6.97 -39.23 -42.49
N GLY A 168 -5.96 -39.84 -43.12
CA GLY A 168 -6.12 -41.01 -44.00
C GLY A 168 -6.27 -42.35 -43.27
N ASN A 169 -6.07 -42.39 -41.95
CA ASN A 169 -6.10 -43.60 -41.13
C ASN A 169 -7.12 -43.44 -39.98
N ALA A 170 -8.30 -44.05 -40.17
CA ALA A 170 -9.42 -43.97 -39.22
C ALA A 170 -9.10 -44.49 -37.81
N GLU A 171 -8.18 -45.45 -37.69
CA GLU A 171 -7.78 -46.01 -36.40
C GLU A 171 -6.84 -45.06 -35.64
N ALA A 172 -5.92 -44.41 -36.37
CA ALA A 172 -5.04 -43.39 -35.82
C ALA A 172 -5.80 -42.11 -35.39
N LEU A 173 -6.82 -41.70 -36.14
CA LEU A 173 -7.69 -40.58 -35.76
C LEU A 173 -8.39 -40.81 -34.42
N LYS A 174 -8.92 -42.03 -34.24
CA LYS A 174 -9.65 -42.41 -33.03
C LYS A 174 -8.76 -42.43 -31.79
N LEU A 175 -7.52 -42.91 -31.93
CA LEU A 175 -6.50 -42.88 -30.87
C LEU A 175 -6.07 -41.44 -30.53
N PHE A 176 -5.96 -40.58 -31.54
CA PHE A 176 -5.62 -39.17 -31.35
C PHE A 176 -6.71 -38.40 -30.60
N ASP A 177 -7.98 -38.60 -30.96
CA ASP A 177 -9.12 -38.00 -30.25
C ASP A 177 -9.20 -38.44 -28.78
N GLN A 178 -8.92 -39.72 -28.51
CA GLN A 178 -8.83 -40.24 -27.13
C GLN A 178 -7.67 -39.62 -26.36
N MET A 179 -6.50 -39.45 -26.99
CA MET A 179 -5.35 -38.80 -26.35
C MET A 179 -5.65 -37.32 -26.04
N LYS A 180 -6.28 -36.60 -26.96
CA LYS A 180 -6.66 -35.19 -26.80
C LYS A 180 -7.66 -35.01 -25.65
N ALA A 181 -8.65 -35.89 -25.53
CA ALA A 181 -9.62 -35.89 -24.43
C ALA A 181 -8.99 -36.14 -23.05
N LEU A 182 -8.05 -37.10 -22.96
CA LEU A 182 -7.32 -37.39 -21.72
C LEU A 182 -6.43 -36.22 -21.29
N PHE A 183 -5.79 -35.55 -22.25
CA PHE A 183 -4.92 -34.42 -21.98
C PHE A 183 -5.71 -33.22 -21.41
N ILE A 184 -6.87 -32.90 -21.98
CA ILE A 184 -7.76 -31.83 -21.48
C ILE A 184 -8.25 -32.13 -20.06
N GLN A 185 -8.69 -33.37 -19.79
CA GLN A 185 -9.08 -33.78 -18.43
C GLN A 185 -7.94 -33.66 -17.42
N SER A 186 -6.69 -33.95 -17.81
CA SER A 186 -5.54 -33.83 -16.91
C SER A 186 -5.15 -32.38 -16.58
N VAL A 187 -5.45 -31.44 -17.49
CA VAL A 187 -5.16 -30.01 -17.32
C VAL A 187 -6.27 -29.35 -16.49
N GLU A 188 -7.54 -29.69 -16.72
CA GLU A 188 -8.68 -29.16 -15.96
C GLU A 188 -8.78 -29.78 -14.55
N GLY A 189 -8.40 -31.05 -14.38
CA GLY A 189 -8.39 -31.73 -13.07
C GLY A 189 -7.24 -31.30 -12.15
N ALA A 190 -6.27 -30.54 -12.65
CA ALA A 190 -5.16 -29.99 -11.87
C ALA A 190 -5.45 -28.60 -11.28
N GLU A 191 -6.59 -27.99 -11.63
CA GLU A 191 -7.06 -26.70 -11.10
C GLU A 191 -8.11 -26.84 -9.96
N ALA A 192 -8.37 -28.06 -9.48
CA ALA A 192 -9.27 -28.36 -8.34
C ALA A 192 -8.49 -28.80 -7.09
#